data_AF-Q2FMH4-F1
#
_entry.id   AF-Q2FMH4-F1
#
_cell.length_a   1.000
_cell.length_b   1.000
_cell.length_c   1.000
_cell.angle_alpha   90.00
_cell.angle_beta   90.00
_cell.angle_gamma   90.00
#
_symmetry.space_group_name_H-M   'P 1'
#
loop_
_entity.id
_entity.type
_entity.pdbx_description
1 polymer ?
#
loop_
_entity_poly.entity_id
_entity_poly.type
_entity_poly.pdbx_seq_one_letter_code
_entity_poly.pdbx_strand_id
1 'polypeptide(L)'
;MQQQKFEAAITDLERAVSLNPDYVIGLNNLGTLYRFLEKNDKSREMSMRVLALEPGNEIAIGNLALLIPPEHLKMNKPQLRKGWRTRVTKNSMVSMVSY
;
A
#
# COMPACT_ATOMS: atom_id res chain seq x y z
N MET A 1 -15.31 16.29 -12.71
CA MET A 1 -13.96 16.49 -13.28
C MET A 1 -12.82 16.01 -12.38
N GLN A 2 -12.91 16.08 -11.04
CA GLN A 2 -11.80 15.67 -10.16
C GLN A 2 -11.54 14.15 -10.15
N GLN A 3 -12.59 13.30 -10.15
CA GLN A 3 -12.43 11.84 -10.18
C GLN A 3 -11.62 11.34 -11.39
N GLN A 4 -11.88 11.89 -12.57
CA GLN A 4 -11.17 11.51 -13.80
C GLN A 4 -9.67 11.87 -13.75
N LYS A 5 -9.30 12.95 -13.06
CA LYS A 5 -7.89 13.32 -12.83
C LYS A 5 -7.22 12.40 -11.83
N PHE A 6 -7.95 11.91 -10.83
CA PHE A 6 -7.41 10.95 -9.85
C PHE A 6 -7.14 9.59 -10.49
N GLU A 7 -7.99 9.11 -11.39
CA GLU A 7 -7.75 7.84 -12.10
C GLU A 7 -6.54 7.91 -13.04
N ALA A 8 -6.37 9.02 -13.76
CA ALA A 8 -5.18 9.25 -14.57
C ALA A 8 -3.91 9.28 -13.69
N ALA A 9 -3.95 10.02 -12.58
CA ALA A 9 -2.83 10.10 -11.64
C ALA A 9 -2.48 8.72 -11.02
N ILE A 10 -3.49 7.92 -10.68
CA ILE A 10 -3.29 6.54 -10.20
C ILE A 10 -2.59 5.72 -11.27
N THR A 11 -3.01 5.81 -12.54
CA THR A 11 -2.40 5.05 -13.63
C THR A 11 -0.92 5.40 -13.82
N ASP A 12 -0.57 6.68 -13.75
CA ASP A 12 0.82 7.12 -13.88
C ASP A 12 1.66 6.71 -12.66
N LEU A 13 1.10 6.78 -11.45
CA LEU A 13 1.77 6.32 -10.23
C LEU A 13 1.92 4.80 -10.18
N GLU A 14 0.96 4.03 -10.67
CA GLU A 14 1.05 2.57 -10.80
C GLU A 14 2.19 2.18 -11.75
N ARG A 15 2.37 2.92 -12.86
CA ARG A 15 3.55 2.76 -13.74
C ARG A 15 4.85 3.15 -13.04
N ALA A 16 4.85 4.23 -12.27
CA ALA A 16 6.05 4.63 -11.52
C ALA A 16 6.46 3.55 -10.48
N VAL A 17 5.48 2.97 -9.78
CA VAL A 17 5.69 1.90 -8.80
C VAL A 17 6.05 0.58 -9.48
N SER A 18 5.58 0.31 -10.70
CA SER A 18 6.01 -0.89 -11.44
C SER A 18 7.47 -0.78 -11.91
N LEU A 19 7.92 0.42 -12.26
CA LEU A 19 9.31 0.69 -12.61
C LEU A 19 10.23 0.73 -11.38
N ASN A 20 9.73 1.26 -10.27
CA ASN A 20 10.43 1.26 -8.99
C ASN A 20 9.49 0.82 -7.86
N PRO A 21 9.51 -0.47 -7.50
CA PRO A 21 8.66 -1.04 -6.44
C PRO A 21 8.86 -0.38 -5.07
N ASP A 22 10.02 0.22 -4.85
CA ASP A 22 10.40 0.86 -3.59
C ASP A 22 10.19 2.38 -3.62
N TYR A 23 9.44 2.89 -4.60
CA TYR A 23 9.15 4.32 -4.72
C TYR A 23 8.14 4.78 -3.64
N VAL A 24 8.65 5.05 -2.45
CA VAL A 24 7.88 5.41 -1.24
C VAL A 24 6.90 6.57 -1.49
N ILE A 25 7.35 7.62 -2.16
CA ILE A 25 6.50 8.80 -2.45
C ILE A 25 5.34 8.40 -3.35
N GLY A 26 5.58 7.56 -4.37
CA GLY A 26 4.53 7.08 -5.26
C GLY A 26 3.51 6.19 -4.55
N LEU A 27 3.99 5.29 -3.69
CA LEU A 27 3.15 4.44 -2.87
C LEU A 27 2.29 5.26 -1.87
N ASN A 28 2.86 6.30 -1.26
CA ASN A 28 2.12 7.22 -0.39
C ASN A 28 1.01 7.99 -1.13
N ASN A 29 1.34 8.48 -2.34
CA ASN A 29 0.38 9.18 -3.17
C ASN A 29 -0.73 8.24 -3.66
N LEU A 30 -0.41 7.01 -4.06
CA LEU A 30 -1.39 5.97 -4.38
C LEU A 30 -2.28 5.63 -3.19
N GLY A 31 -1.69 5.40 -2.01
CA GLY A 31 -2.44 5.10 -0.79
C GLY A 31 -3.45 6.21 -0.46
N THR A 32 -3.01 7.47 -0.57
CA THR A 32 -3.86 8.64 -0.35
C THR A 32 -4.96 8.76 -1.39
N LEU A 33 -4.64 8.63 -2.69
CA LEU A 33 -5.61 8.68 -3.77
C LEU A 33 -6.66 7.57 -3.68
N TYR A 34 -6.24 6.34 -3.37
CA TYR A 34 -7.18 5.25 -3.16
C TYR A 34 -8.08 5.48 -1.94
N ARG A 35 -7.60 6.12 -0.88
CA ARG A 35 -8.44 6.52 0.27
C ARG A 35 -9.50 7.53 -0.16
N PHE A 36 -9.13 8.53 -0.97
CA PHE A 36 -10.06 9.51 -1.52
C PHE A 36 -11.11 8.90 -2.47
N LEU A 37 -10.76 7.81 -3.16
CA LEU A 37 -11.69 7.05 -4.00
C LEU A 37 -12.44 5.96 -3.23
N GLU A 38 -12.36 5.95 -1.89
CA GLU A 38 -12.97 4.94 -1.00
C GLU A 38 -12.52 3.49 -1.29
N LYS A 39 -11.42 3.31 -2.04
CA LYS A 39 -10.77 2.03 -2.33
C LYS A 39 -9.87 1.63 -1.15
N ASN A 40 -10.51 1.42 0.00
CA ASN A 40 -9.89 1.20 1.30
C ASN A 40 -8.90 0.02 1.31
N ASP A 41 -9.21 -1.07 0.61
CA ASP A 41 -8.32 -2.23 0.54
C ASP A 41 -7.01 -1.94 -0.19
N LYS A 42 -7.08 -1.23 -1.33
CA LYS A 42 -5.89 -0.81 -2.09
C LYS A 42 -5.08 0.21 -1.31
N SER A 43 -5.74 1.17 -0.67
CA SER A 43 -5.08 2.17 0.17
C SER A 43 -4.30 1.52 1.32
N ARG A 44 -4.91 0.52 1.95
CA ARG A 44 -4.28 -0.29 3.00
C ARG A 44 -3.05 -1.03 2.48
N GLU A 45 -3.13 -1.69 1.33
CA GLU A 45 -1.98 -2.39 0.74
C GLU A 45 -0.80 -1.44 0.47
N MET A 46 -1.06 -0.31 -0.18
CA MET A 46 -0.01 0.67 -0.51
C MET A 46 0.65 1.23 0.75
N SER A 47 -0.17 1.59 1.75
CA SER A 47 0.34 2.13 3.01
C SER A 47 1.16 1.07 3.79
N MET A 48 0.77 -0.20 3.75
CA MET A 48 1.57 -1.28 4.35
C MET A 48 2.91 -1.49 3.63
N ARG A 49 2.95 -1.36 2.30
CA ARG A 49 4.22 -1.40 1.55
C ARG A 49 5.14 -0.25 1.94
N VAL A 50 4.60 0.96 2.08
CA VAL A 50 5.36 2.10 2.58
C VAL A 50 5.93 1.80 3.96
N LEU A 51 5.13 1.29 4.91
CA LEU A 51 5.63 0.96 6.25
C LEU A 51 6.62 -0.20 6.28
N ALA A 52 6.63 -1.05 5.26
CA ALA A 52 7.65 -2.10 5.12
C ALA A 52 9.01 -1.51 4.73
N LEU A 53 9.01 -0.42 3.95
CA LEU A 53 10.21 0.30 3.51
C LEU A 53 10.65 1.36 4.54
N GLU A 54 9.70 2.19 4.97
CA GLU A 54 9.84 3.26 5.94
C GLU A 54 8.82 3.08 7.08
N PRO A 55 9.18 2.33 8.14
CA PRO A 55 8.29 2.07 9.27
C PRO A 55 7.81 3.32 10.02
N GLY A 56 8.52 4.45 9.87
CA GLY A 56 8.20 5.73 10.50
C GLY A 56 7.41 6.69 9.61
N ASN A 57 6.94 6.26 8.45
CA ASN A 57 6.28 7.17 7.50
C ASN A 57 4.90 7.62 8.02
N GLU A 58 4.80 8.88 8.43
CA GLU A 58 3.61 9.45 9.06
C GLU A 58 2.37 9.41 8.16
N ILE A 59 2.56 9.56 6.83
CA ILE A 59 1.46 9.54 5.86
C ILE A 59 0.82 8.15 5.82
N ALA A 60 1.65 7.11 5.71
CA ALA A 60 1.18 5.74 5.68
C ALA A 60 0.56 5.31 7.01
N ILE A 61 1.13 5.73 8.14
CA ILE A 61 0.55 5.50 9.47
C ILE A 61 -0.83 6.17 9.57
N GLY A 62 -0.95 7.44 9.17
CA GLY A 62 -2.20 8.19 9.21
C GLY A 62 -3.28 7.56 8.32
N ASN A 63 -2.92 7.19 7.09
CA ASN A 63 -3.84 6.52 6.17
C ASN A 63 -4.31 5.17 6.73
N LEU A 64 -3.44 4.36 7.34
CA LEU A 64 -3.83 3.11 7.98
C LEU A 64 -4.66 3.32 9.25
N ALA A 65 -4.33 4.31 10.08
CA ALA A 65 -5.07 4.61 11.30
C ALA A 65 -6.53 4.97 11.00
N LEU A 66 -6.80 5.61 9.86
CA LEU A 66 -8.15 5.92 9.39
C LEU A 66 -8.89 4.71 8.81
N LEU A 67 -8.16 3.67 8.37
CA LEU A 67 -8.71 2.47 7.72
C LEU A 67 -8.84 1.26 8.64
N ILE A 68 -8.21 1.31 9.81
CA ILE A 68 -8.15 0.24 10.77
C ILE A 68 -9.03 0.63 11.97
N PRO A 69 -10.03 -0.20 12.35
CA PRO A 69 -10.78 0.04 13.57
C PRO A 69 -9.84 0.00 14.79
N PRO A 70 -10.10 0.80 15.84
CA PRO A 70 -9.19 0.98 16.98
C PRO A 70 -8.74 -0.32 17.68
N GLU A 71 -9.50 -1.40 17.53
CA GLU A 71 -9.16 -2.74 18.03
C GLU A 71 -7.86 -3.29 17.41
N HIS A 72 -7.65 -3.07 16.12
CA HIS A 72 -6.49 -3.56 15.38
C HIS A 72 -5.29 -2.61 15.48
N LEU A 73 -5.48 -1.36 15.94
CA LEU A 73 -4.39 -0.41 16.23
C LEU A 73 -3.42 -0.97 17.28
N LYS A 74 -3.92 -1.80 18.21
CA LYS A 74 -3.10 -2.49 19.22
C LYS A 74 -2.19 -3.59 18.64
N MET A 75 -2.51 -4.14 17.46
CA MET A 75 -1.67 -5.12 16.74
C MET A 75 -0.54 -4.46 15.91
N ASN A 76 -0.48 -3.13 15.88
CA ASN A 76 0.30 -2.37 14.90
C ASN A 76 1.73 -1.99 15.37
N LYS A 77 2.48 -2.88 16.03
CA LYS A 77 3.88 -2.56 16.40
C LYS A 77 4.93 -3.49 15.78
N PRO A 78 4.71 -4.80 15.60
CA PRO A 78 5.62 -5.60 14.75
C PRO A 78 4.99 -6.78 13.98
N GLN A 79 3.75 -7.20 14.25
CA GLN A 79 3.22 -8.47 13.73
C GLN A 79 2.77 -8.38 12.27
N LEU A 80 2.22 -7.24 11.83
CA LEU A 80 1.82 -7.02 10.43
C LEU A 80 3.02 -7.13 9.46
N ARG A 81 4.21 -6.70 9.90
CA ARG A 81 5.45 -6.75 9.12
C ARG A 81 5.88 -8.18 8.77
N LYS A 82 5.60 -9.15 9.65
CA LYS A 82 5.95 -10.57 9.41
C LYS A 82 4.92 -11.25 8.50
N GLY A 83 3.62 -11.01 8.74
CA GLY A 83 2.54 -11.65 7.97
C GLY A 83 2.52 -11.26 6.49
N TRP A 84 2.83 -10.00 6.15
CA TRP A 84 2.87 -9.55 4.76
C TRP A 84 4.15 -9.99 4.03
N ARG A 85 5.33 -9.95 4.66
CA ARG A 85 6.56 -10.49 4.06
C ARG A 85 6.40 -11.95 3.62
N THR A 86 5.70 -12.76 4.41
CA THR A 86 5.41 -14.16 4.07
C THR A 86 4.31 -14.33 3.03
N ARG A 87 3.41 -13.35 2.85
CA ARG A 87 2.28 -13.45 1.90
C ARG A 87 2.64 -12.91 0.52
N VAL A 88 3.43 -11.83 0.44
CA VAL A 88 3.94 -11.27 -0.82
C VAL A 88 4.91 -12.23 -1.50
N THR A 89 5.76 -12.91 -0.73
CA THR A 89 6.65 -13.96 -1.27
C THR A 89 5.87 -15.15 -1.82
N LYS A 90 4.73 -15.52 -1.22
CA LYS A 90 3.87 -16.59 -1.75
C LYS A 90 3.13 -16.19 -3.02
N ASN A 91 2.63 -14.96 -3.13
CA ASN A 91 1.92 -14.49 -4.33
C ASN A 91 2.86 -14.05 -5.47
N SER A 92 4.13 -13.73 -5.17
CA SER A 92 5.18 -13.52 -6.18
C SER A 92 5.78 -14.84 -6.72
N MET A 93 5.44 -15.99 -6.13
CA MET A 93 5.89 -17.33 -6.55
C MET A 93 4.82 -18.10 -7.34
N VAL A 94 3.82 -17.45 -7.92
CA VAL A 94 2.80 -18.11 -8.76
C VAL A 94 3.15 -18.07 -10.26
N SER A 95 4.34 -17.58 -10.64
CA SER A 95 4.77 -17.55 -12.06
C SER A 95 6.10 -18.24 -12.39
N MET A 96 6.61 -19.13 -11.52
CA MET A 96 7.87 -19.85 -11.78
C MET A 96 7.83 -21.35 -11.47
N VAL A 97 6.70 -22.02 -11.65
CA VAL A 97 6.71 -23.49 -11.86
C VAL A 97 5.67 -23.85 -12.91
N SER A 98 6.06 -23.73 -14.16
CA SER A 98 5.47 -24.48 -15.27
C SER A 98 6.59 -24.76 -16.25
N TYR A 99 7.33 -25.84 -15.98
CA TYR A 99 7.85 -26.83 -16.93
C TYR A 99 8.27 -28.07 -16.13
#